data_AF-A0A1G2EWF1-F1
#
_entry.id   AF-A0A1G2EWF1-F1
#
_cell.length_a   1.000
_cell.length_b   1.000
_cell.length_c   1.000
_cell.angle_alpha   90.00
_cell.angle_beta   90.00
_cell.angle_gamma   90.00
#
_symmetry.space_group_name_H-M   'P 1'
#
loop_
_entity.id
_entity.type
_entity.pdbx_description
1 polymer ?
#
loop_
_entity_poly.entity_id
_entity_poly.type
_entity_poly.pdbx_seq_one_letter_code
_entity_poly.pdbx_strand_id
1 'polypeptide(L)'
;MFLSVQICAQKNPRTAGFLALGGFWIFFAWTWGPLSPFNLWAGNNLLFSLKWWFDALGHSAAGVMLTITFLHIYKTPQRSLELERDEQKFESLIWKIKLKTFYVAVIWEILEMSFDWYKNGYTFTELVTNIQKGGADTTIDIALTAFCGAFLMECYERYKIKSRKKHPDKYIQIDRKIELILALHGEVMEDLRLIRTEDRKERIARLKEAAKRLTKFLRKKAI
;
A
#
# COMPACT_ATOMS: atom_id res chain seq x y z
N MET A 1 16.87 17.26 -13.93
CA MET A 1 15.75 16.38 -13.50
C MET A 1 15.97 15.74 -12.13
N PHE A 2 17.18 15.24 -11.79
CA PHE A 2 17.45 14.61 -10.49
C PHE A 2 17.41 15.58 -9.28
N LEU A 3 17.89 16.82 -9.42
CA LEU A 3 17.87 17.82 -8.34
C LEU A 3 16.43 18.23 -7.91
N SER A 4 15.51 18.33 -8.87
CA SER A 4 14.12 18.71 -8.62
C SER A 4 13.33 17.63 -7.88
N VAL A 5 13.66 16.35 -8.08
CA VAL A 5 13.05 15.23 -7.34
C VAL A 5 13.56 15.18 -5.90
N GLN A 6 14.86 15.43 -5.68
CA GLN A 6 15.43 15.51 -4.32
C GLN A 6 14.84 16.68 -3.51
N ILE A 7 14.70 17.86 -4.13
CA ILE A 7 14.10 19.04 -3.47
C ILE A 7 12.61 18.81 -3.17
N CYS A 8 11.88 18.15 -4.08
CA CYS A 8 10.48 17.77 -3.85
C CYS A 8 10.35 16.70 -2.75
N ALA A 9 11.27 15.72 -2.69
CA ALA A 9 11.30 14.69 -1.65
C ALA A 9 11.60 15.25 -0.25
N GLN A 10 12.43 16.30 -0.16
CA GLN A 10 12.70 16.99 1.11
C GLN A 10 11.53 17.86 1.58
N LYS A 11 10.80 18.53 0.67
CA LYS A 11 9.67 19.41 1.03
C LYS A 11 8.35 18.67 1.19
N ASN A 12 8.11 17.62 0.42
CA ASN A 12 6.89 16.82 0.45
C ASN A 12 7.16 15.34 0.12
N PRO A 13 7.68 14.57 1.10
CA PRO A 13 8.09 13.18 0.90
C PRO A 13 6.95 12.26 0.47
N ARG A 14 5.69 12.63 0.76
CA ARG A 14 4.52 11.90 0.29
C ARG A 14 4.28 12.07 -1.19
N THR A 15 4.25 13.31 -1.67
CA THR A 15 4.08 13.59 -3.10
C THR A 15 5.21 12.99 -3.91
N ALA A 16 6.45 13.06 -3.43
CA ALA A 16 7.58 12.39 -4.08
C ALA A 16 7.42 10.86 -4.10
N GLY A 17 6.94 10.26 -3.01
CA GLY A 17 6.61 8.82 -2.95
C GLY A 17 5.54 8.42 -3.96
N PHE A 18 4.44 9.17 -4.05
CA PHE A 18 3.39 8.92 -5.04
C PHE A 18 3.89 9.07 -6.48
N LEU A 19 4.72 10.08 -6.76
CA LEU A 19 5.30 10.26 -8.10
C LEU A 19 6.26 9.13 -8.47
N ALA A 20 7.09 8.67 -7.53
CA ALA A 20 7.98 7.53 -7.76
C ALA A 20 7.20 6.23 -8.01
N LEU A 21 6.13 5.99 -7.25
CA LEU A 21 5.24 4.84 -7.44
C LEU A 21 4.50 4.93 -8.78
N GLY A 22 3.96 6.10 -9.13
CA GLY A 22 3.30 6.33 -10.42
C GLY A 22 4.26 6.11 -11.59
N GLY A 23 5.48 6.62 -11.50
CA GLY A 23 6.53 6.41 -12.50
C GLY A 23 6.89 4.94 -12.67
N PHE A 24 7.01 4.18 -11.57
CA PHE A 24 7.21 2.73 -11.63
C PHE A 24 6.07 2.04 -12.38
N TRP A 25 4.81 2.31 -12.05
CA TRP A 25 3.67 1.64 -12.66
C TRP A 25 3.50 1.96 -14.15
N ILE A 26 3.85 3.19 -14.58
CA ILE A 26 3.91 3.56 -15.99
C ILE A 26 5.00 2.76 -16.71
N PHE A 27 6.21 2.71 -16.14
CA PHE A 27 7.32 1.93 -16.69
C PHE A 27 7.00 0.43 -16.75
N PHE A 28 6.36 -0.09 -15.69
CA PHE A 28 5.92 -1.47 -15.60
C PHE A 28 4.92 -1.80 -16.71
N ALA A 29 3.87 -0.99 -16.89
CA ALA A 29 2.89 -1.19 -17.96
C ALA A 29 3.51 -1.10 -19.37
N TRP A 30 4.54 -0.26 -19.55
CA TRP A 30 5.28 -0.17 -20.82
C TRP A 30 6.23 -1.35 -21.04
N THR A 31 6.67 -2.05 -20.00
CA THR A 31 7.66 -3.14 -20.12
C THR A 31 7.02 -4.52 -20.08
N TRP A 32 6.05 -4.74 -19.18
CA TRP A 32 5.34 -6.02 -18.97
C TRP A 32 3.86 -5.98 -19.32
N GLY A 33 3.28 -4.80 -19.52
CA GLY A 33 1.86 -4.67 -19.81
C GLY A 33 1.49 -4.82 -21.29
N PRO A 34 0.22 -4.53 -21.65
CA PRO A 34 -0.30 -4.67 -23.02
C PRO A 34 0.37 -3.75 -24.04
N LEU A 35 1.01 -2.68 -23.58
CA LEU A 35 1.75 -1.72 -24.41
C LEU A 35 3.21 -2.14 -24.63
N SER A 36 3.60 -3.31 -24.11
CA SER A 36 4.98 -3.77 -24.15
C SER A 36 5.46 -4.06 -25.57
N PRO A 37 6.60 -3.49 -25.99
CA PRO A 37 7.24 -3.86 -27.26
C PRO A 37 7.75 -5.31 -27.24
N PHE A 38 7.79 -5.96 -26.06
CA PHE A 38 8.26 -7.33 -25.89
C PHE A 38 7.15 -8.38 -26.11
N ASN A 39 5.89 -7.96 -26.37
CA ASN A 39 4.73 -8.82 -26.62
C ASN A 39 4.56 -9.93 -25.57
N LEU A 40 4.62 -9.56 -24.29
CA LEU A 40 4.50 -10.53 -23.18
C LEU A 40 3.05 -11.01 -23.02
N TRP A 41 2.08 -10.09 -23.02
CA TRP A 41 0.63 -10.33 -22.97
C TRP A 41 0.00 -10.99 -24.21
N ALA A 42 0.79 -11.26 -25.25
CA ALA A 42 0.28 -11.73 -26.54
C ALA A 42 1.12 -12.88 -27.10
N GLY A 43 1.90 -13.53 -26.24
CA GLY A 43 2.85 -14.55 -26.61
C GLY A 43 2.51 -15.87 -25.95
N ASN A 44 2.63 -16.97 -26.69
CA ASN A 44 2.75 -18.29 -26.08
C ASN A 44 4.14 -18.36 -25.42
N ASN A 45 4.26 -17.80 -24.21
CA ASN A 45 5.48 -17.85 -23.42
C ASN A 45 5.61 -19.27 -22.87
N LEU A 46 6.23 -20.15 -23.64
CA LEU A 46 6.54 -21.50 -23.18
C LEU A 46 7.24 -21.43 -21.82
N LEU A 47 6.72 -22.18 -20.85
CA LEU A 47 7.31 -22.32 -19.51
C LEU A 47 8.83 -22.52 -19.61
N PHE A 48 9.56 -21.81 -18.77
CA PHE A 48 11.03 -21.82 -18.71
C PHE A 48 11.77 -21.29 -19.95
N SER A 49 11.07 -20.72 -20.93
CA SER A 49 11.71 -19.96 -22.01
C SER A 49 12.31 -18.64 -21.50
N LEU A 50 13.16 -18.01 -22.30
CA LEU A 50 13.72 -16.70 -21.96
C LEU A 50 12.63 -15.63 -21.74
N LYS A 51 11.56 -15.68 -22.53
CA LYS A 51 10.42 -14.78 -22.39
C LYS A 51 9.67 -15.02 -21.08
N TRP A 52 9.46 -16.29 -20.74
CA TRP A 52 8.87 -16.68 -19.46
C TRP A 52 9.68 -16.18 -18.26
N TRP A 53 11.00 -16.33 -18.28
CA TRP A 53 11.85 -15.82 -17.18
C TRP A 53 11.77 -14.31 -17.03
N PHE A 54 11.69 -13.58 -18.16
CA PHE A 54 11.52 -12.13 -18.13
C PHE A 54 10.15 -11.73 -17.58
N ASP A 55 9.11 -12.51 -17.89
CA ASP A 55 7.75 -12.31 -17.40
C ASP A 55 7.62 -12.60 -15.90
N ALA A 56 8.16 -13.73 -15.44
CA ALA A 56 8.26 -14.10 -14.03
C ALA A 56 9.00 -13.03 -13.19
N LEU A 57 10.00 -12.35 -13.78
CA LEU A 57 10.67 -11.21 -13.15
C LEU A 57 9.75 -9.99 -13.02
N GLY A 58 8.90 -9.76 -14.03
CA GLY A 58 7.82 -8.78 -13.97
C GLY A 58 6.86 -9.05 -12.80
N HIS A 59 6.34 -10.27 -12.68
CA HIS A 59 5.47 -10.69 -11.59
C HIS A 59 6.11 -10.53 -10.21
N SER A 60 7.38 -10.92 -10.10
CA SER A 60 8.17 -10.74 -8.88
C SER A 60 8.31 -9.25 -8.50
N ALA A 61 8.65 -8.40 -9.46
CA ALA A 61 8.78 -6.95 -9.27
C ALA A 61 7.42 -6.30 -8.93
N ALA A 62 6.35 -6.72 -9.59
CA ALA A 62 4.99 -6.27 -9.32
C ALA A 62 4.56 -6.60 -7.89
N GLY A 63 4.84 -7.81 -7.41
CA GLY A 63 4.52 -8.24 -6.05
C GLY A 63 5.17 -7.35 -4.98
N VAL A 64 6.47 -7.06 -5.16
CA VAL A 64 7.23 -6.15 -4.28
C VAL A 64 6.65 -4.73 -4.33
N MET A 65 6.42 -4.20 -5.53
CA MET A 65 6.01 -2.81 -5.69
C MET A 65 4.54 -2.55 -5.35
N LEU A 66 3.64 -3.52 -5.54
CA LEU A 66 2.26 -3.46 -5.04
C LEU A 66 2.25 -3.36 -3.53
N THR A 67 3.09 -4.18 -2.89
CA THR A 67 3.24 -4.19 -1.44
C THR A 67 3.74 -2.85 -0.92
N ILE A 68 4.75 -2.25 -1.54
CA ILE A 68 5.23 -0.90 -1.21
C ILE A 68 4.13 0.15 -1.46
N THR A 69 3.40 0.04 -2.57
CA THR A 69 2.30 0.95 -2.92
C THR A 69 1.21 0.91 -1.86
N PHE A 70 0.73 -0.27 -1.48
CA PHE A 70 -0.28 -0.42 -0.44
C PHE A 70 0.22 0.02 0.93
N LEU A 71 1.48 -0.26 1.26
CA LEU A 71 2.08 0.22 2.48
C LEU A 71 2.09 1.76 2.50
N HIS A 72 2.41 2.42 1.38
CA HIS A 72 2.38 3.88 1.27
C HIS A 72 0.95 4.44 1.41
N ILE A 73 -0.02 3.83 0.74
CA ILE A 73 -1.44 4.24 0.78
C ILE A 73 -2.04 4.08 2.18
N TYR A 74 -1.77 2.96 2.84
CA TYR A 74 -2.35 2.66 4.15
C TYR A 74 -1.63 3.36 5.31
N LYS A 75 -0.42 3.91 5.11
CA LYS A 75 0.37 4.57 6.16
C LYS A 75 0.12 6.08 6.20
N THR A 76 -1.00 6.49 6.80
CA THR A 76 -1.21 7.90 7.22
C THR A 76 -0.39 8.22 8.49
N PRO A 77 -0.13 9.49 8.89
CA PRO A 77 0.73 9.76 10.05
C PRO A 77 0.08 9.28 11.35
N GLN A 78 -1.22 9.54 11.53
CA GLN A 78 -2.02 8.97 12.63
C GLN A 78 -1.99 7.43 12.61
N ARG A 79 -2.24 6.84 11.45
CA ARG A 79 -2.33 5.37 11.34
C ARG A 79 -0.97 4.70 11.53
N SER A 80 0.12 5.34 11.12
CA SER A 80 1.49 4.86 11.37
C SER A 80 1.74 4.75 12.87
N LEU A 81 1.33 5.75 13.65
CA LEU A 81 1.46 5.74 15.10
C LEU A 81 0.59 4.63 15.72
N GLU A 82 -0.67 4.49 15.31
CA GLU A 82 -1.54 3.41 15.80
C GLU A 82 -0.99 2.01 15.51
N LEU A 83 -0.50 1.79 14.29
CA LEU A 83 0.14 0.54 13.86
C LEU A 83 1.47 0.30 14.60
N GLU A 84 2.14 1.37 15.05
CA GLU A 84 3.37 1.29 15.84
C GLU A 84 3.12 0.99 17.31
N ARG A 85 1.88 0.99 17.79
CA ARG A 85 1.50 0.60 19.15
C ARG A 85 0.82 -0.77 19.20
N ASP A 86 -0.20 -0.96 18.37
CA ASP A 86 -1.08 -2.13 18.40
C ASP A 86 -0.59 -3.22 17.43
N GLU A 87 -0.14 -4.34 17.99
CA GLU A 87 0.35 -5.49 17.22
C GLU A 87 -0.75 -6.16 16.41
N GLN A 88 -1.97 -6.26 16.95
CA GLN A 88 -3.09 -6.86 16.25
C GLN A 88 -3.53 -6.01 15.04
N LYS A 89 -3.56 -4.69 15.19
CA LYS A 89 -3.80 -3.77 14.04
C LYS A 89 -2.69 -3.85 13.01
N PHE A 90 -1.45 -4.04 13.45
CA PHE A 90 -0.31 -4.21 12.56
C PHE A 90 -0.42 -5.50 11.77
N GLU A 91 -0.61 -6.65 12.43
CA GLU A 91 -0.84 -7.95 11.78
C GLU A 91 -2.03 -7.90 10.82
N SER A 92 -3.13 -7.25 11.22
CA SER A 92 -4.29 -7.04 10.35
C SER A 92 -3.93 -6.24 9.09
N LEU A 93 -3.09 -5.21 9.21
CA LEU A 93 -2.58 -4.47 8.04
C LEU A 93 -1.70 -5.36 7.16
N ILE A 94 -0.77 -6.13 7.75
CA ILE A 94 0.08 -7.07 7.03
C ILE A 94 -0.79 -8.01 6.20
N TRP A 95 -1.78 -8.63 6.83
CA TRP A 95 -2.69 -9.56 6.18
C TRP A 95 -3.50 -8.91 5.07
N LYS A 96 -4.01 -7.70 5.31
CA LYS A 96 -4.75 -6.93 4.31
C LYS A 96 -3.90 -6.63 3.08
N ILE A 97 -2.62 -6.27 3.24
CA ILE A 97 -1.72 -5.99 2.13
C ILE A 97 -1.41 -7.27 1.35
N LYS A 98 -1.12 -8.38 2.02
CA LYS A 98 -0.90 -9.70 1.40
C LYS A 98 -2.12 -10.09 0.54
N LEU A 99 -3.32 -10.01 1.12
CA LEU A 99 -4.56 -10.33 0.43
C LEU A 99 -4.85 -9.41 -0.77
N LYS A 100 -4.60 -8.10 -0.63
CA LYS A 100 -4.77 -7.15 -1.74
C LYS A 100 -3.78 -7.39 -2.87
N THR A 101 -2.55 -7.76 -2.56
CA THR A 101 -1.53 -8.10 -3.57
C THR A 101 -1.96 -9.35 -4.35
N PHE A 102 -2.45 -10.39 -3.67
CA PHE A 102 -3.02 -11.57 -4.31
C PHE A 102 -4.19 -11.23 -5.25
N TYR A 103 -5.15 -10.43 -4.78
CA TYR A 103 -6.29 -10.06 -5.62
C TYR A 103 -5.88 -9.26 -6.86
N VAL A 104 -4.89 -8.36 -6.75
CA VAL A 104 -4.41 -7.62 -7.91
C VAL A 104 -3.69 -8.54 -8.89
N ALA A 105 -2.93 -9.53 -8.42
CA ALA A 105 -2.32 -10.54 -9.28
C ALA A 105 -3.38 -11.31 -10.08
N VAL A 106 -4.44 -11.79 -9.41
CA VAL A 106 -5.56 -12.46 -10.08
C VAL A 106 -6.23 -11.55 -11.12
N ILE A 107 -6.46 -10.29 -10.78
CA ILE A 107 -7.06 -9.33 -11.72
C ILE A 107 -6.14 -9.10 -12.93
N TRP A 108 -4.83 -9.00 -12.71
CA TRP A 108 -3.84 -8.81 -13.77
C TRP A 108 -3.89 -9.97 -14.78
N GLU A 109 -3.83 -11.21 -14.29
CA GLU A 109 -3.95 -12.41 -15.14
C GLU A 109 -5.26 -12.45 -15.93
N ILE A 110 -6.39 -12.09 -15.29
CA ILE A 110 -7.69 -12.04 -15.99
C ILE A 110 -7.68 -11.00 -17.12
N LEU A 111 -7.02 -9.86 -16.90
CA LEU A 111 -6.89 -8.82 -17.92
C LEU A 111 -5.99 -9.27 -19.07
N GLU A 112 -4.90 -9.97 -18.76
CA GLU A 112 -4.01 -10.55 -19.75
C GLU A 112 -4.73 -11.60 -20.61
N MET A 113 -5.44 -12.54 -19.99
CA MET A 113 -6.28 -13.52 -20.70
C MET A 113 -7.34 -12.84 -21.59
N SER A 114 -7.95 -11.76 -21.09
CA SER A 114 -8.95 -11.00 -21.84
C SER A 114 -8.35 -10.28 -23.05
N PHE A 115 -7.12 -9.77 -22.90
CA PHE A 115 -6.39 -9.12 -23.97
C PHE A 115 -5.94 -10.12 -25.04
N ASP A 116 -5.47 -11.29 -24.63
CA ASP A 116 -5.12 -12.40 -25.51
C ASP A 116 -6.32 -12.84 -26.34
N TRP A 117 -7.48 -12.97 -25.70
CA TRP A 117 -8.73 -13.29 -26.39
C TRP A 117 -9.10 -12.23 -27.44
N TYR A 118 -9.04 -10.95 -27.06
CA TYR A 118 -9.33 -9.84 -27.97
C TYR A 118 -8.38 -9.80 -29.17
N LYS A 119 -7.07 -9.97 -28.94
CA LYS A 119 -6.04 -9.84 -29.97
C LYS A 119 -6.01 -11.01 -30.94
N ASN A 120 -6.21 -12.23 -30.43
CA ASN A 120 -6.11 -13.46 -31.24
C ASN A 120 -7.46 -13.93 -31.80
N GLY A 121 -8.58 -13.35 -31.36
CA GLY A 121 -9.91 -13.66 -31.89
C GLY A 121 -10.38 -15.09 -31.63
N TYR A 122 -9.92 -15.73 -30.55
CA TYR A 122 -10.23 -17.13 -30.25
C TYR A 122 -11.75 -17.36 -30.14
N THR A 123 -12.21 -18.49 -30.66
CA THR A 123 -13.54 -19.02 -30.35
C THR A 123 -13.61 -19.40 -28.86
N PHE A 124 -14.81 -19.50 -28.28
CA PHE A 124 -14.99 -19.87 -26.86
C PHE A 124 -14.31 -21.20 -26.51
N THR A 125 -14.34 -22.19 -27.42
CA THR A 125 -13.71 -23.49 -27.22
C THR A 125 -12.18 -23.41 -27.23
N GLU A 126 -11.59 -22.59 -28.11
CA GLU A 126 -10.14 -22.34 -28.15
C GLU A 126 -9.68 -21.57 -26.92
N LEU A 127 -10.49 -20.61 -26.45
CA LEU A 127 -10.24 -19.89 -25.21
C LEU A 127 -10.18 -20.88 -24.04
N VAL A 128 -11.20 -21.71 -23.83
CA VAL A 128 -11.22 -22.71 -22.73
C VAL A 128 -10.02 -23.67 -22.82
N THR A 129 -9.65 -24.10 -24.02
CA THR A 129 -8.51 -24.99 -24.23
C THR A 129 -7.17 -24.31 -23.92
N ASN A 130 -7.02 -23.03 -24.29
CA ASN A 130 -5.82 -22.25 -24.00
C ASN A 130 -5.72 -21.89 -22.51
N ILE A 131 -6.83 -21.62 -21.83
CA ILE A 131 -6.88 -21.44 -20.38
C ILE A 131 -6.38 -22.70 -19.65
N GLN A 132 -6.77 -23.89 -20.12
CA GLN A 132 -6.29 -25.14 -19.53
C GLN A 132 -4.79 -25.38 -19.78
N LYS A 133 -4.27 -24.97 -20.95
CA LYS A 133 -2.85 -25.11 -21.30
C LYS A 133 -1.96 -24.07 -20.61
N GLY A 134 -2.43 -22.82 -20.50
CA GLY A 134 -1.77 -21.71 -19.83
C GLY A 134 -2.01 -21.66 -18.33
N GLY A 135 -2.93 -22.47 -17.78
CA GLY A 135 -3.29 -22.42 -16.36
C GLY A 135 -2.13 -22.69 -15.40
N ALA A 136 -1.11 -23.44 -15.83
CA ALA A 136 0.12 -23.62 -15.05
C ALA A 136 0.94 -22.32 -14.97
N ASP A 137 1.03 -21.56 -16.06
CA ASP A 137 1.75 -20.28 -16.15
C ASP A 137 1.07 -19.22 -15.28
N THR A 138 -0.22 -18.97 -15.55
CA THR A 138 -1.09 -18.09 -14.76
C THR A 138 -1.03 -18.40 -13.26
N THR A 139 -1.02 -19.68 -12.88
CA THR A 139 -0.92 -20.07 -11.47
C THR A 139 0.44 -19.71 -10.88
N ILE A 140 1.53 -19.94 -11.63
CA ILE A 140 2.89 -19.59 -11.20
C ILE A 140 3.03 -18.07 -11.08
N ASP A 141 2.46 -17.28 -12.00
CA ASP A 141 2.55 -15.82 -11.98
C ASP A 141 1.81 -15.18 -10.82
N ILE A 142 0.61 -15.69 -10.52
CA ILE A 142 -0.13 -15.33 -9.30
C ILE A 142 0.69 -15.70 -8.06
N ALA A 143 1.23 -16.92 -8.03
CA ALA A 143 2.00 -17.41 -6.89
C ALA A 143 3.28 -16.60 -6.66
N LEU A 144 4.02 -16.27 -7.72
CA LEU A 144 5.23 -15.45 -7.67
C LEU A 144 4.91 -14.05 -7.16
N THR A 145 3.89 -13.40 -7.73
CA THR A 145 3.47 -12.05 -7.32
C THR A 145 3.07 -12.04 -5.83
N ALA A 146 2.25 -13.00 -5.42
CA ALA A 146 1.79 -13.11 -4.04
C ALA A 146 2.93 -13.46 -3.07
N PHE A 147 3.83 -14.37 -3.46
CA PHE A 147 4.98 -14.79 -2.67
C PHE A 147 5.95 -13.64 -2.43
N CYS A 148 6.35 -12.92 -3.48
CA CYS A 148 7.26 -11.79 -3.35
C CYS A 148 6.68 -10.66 -2.50
N GLY A 149 5.38 -10.39 -2.64
CA GLY A 149 4.68 -9.44 -1.78
C GLY A 149 4.62 -9.89 -0.31
N ALA A 150 4.28 -11.16 -0.07
CA ALA A 150 4.24 -11.73 1.27
C ALA A 150 5.62 -11.74 1.94
N PHE A 151 6.66 -12.07 1.19
CA PHE A 151 8.06 -12.07 1.65
C PHE A 151 8.50 -10.67 2.05
N LEU A 152 8.21 -9.63 1.25
CA LEU A 152 8.52 -8.26 1.62
C LEU A 152 7.83 -7.84 2.92
N MET A 153 6.55 -8.21 3.10
CA MET A 153 5.83 -7.89 4.34
C MET A 153 6.41 -8.62 5.55
N GLU A 154 6.84 -9.87 5.40
CA GLU A 154 7.54 -10.64 6.43
C GLU A 154 8.87 -9.95 6.82
N CYS A 155 9.65 -9.49 5.84
CA CYS A 155 10.85 -8.69 6.10
C CYS A 155 10.53 -7.41 6.86
N TYR A 156 9.45 -6.71 6.49
CA TYR A 156 9.01 -5.47 7.14
C TYR A 156 8.59 -5.70 8.60
N GLU A 157 7.86 -6.78 8.86
CA GLU A 157 7.47 -7.20 10.21
C GLU A 157 8.68 -7.50 11.10
N ARG A 158 9.62 -8.33 10.61
CA ARG A 158 10.87 -8.64 11.32
C ARG A 158 11.71 -7.40 11.58
N TYR A 159 11.79 -6.50 10.58
CA TYR A 159 12.47 -5.22 10.74
C TYR A 159 11.84 -4.39 11.86
N LYS A 160 10.50 -4.31 11.94
CA LYS A 160 9.80 -3.58 13.01
C LYS A 160 10.10 -4.16 14.39
N ILE A 161 10.03 -5.49 14.54
CA ILE A 161 10.33 -6.17 15.81
C ILE A 161 11.76 -5.86 16.26
N LYS A 162 12.73 -5.96 15.33
CA LYS A 162 14.14 -5.66 15.62
C LYS A 162 14.36 -4.18 15.95
N SER A 163 13.68 -3.28 15.24
CA SER A 163 13.74 -1.83 15.48
C SER A 163 13.22 -1.46 16.87
N ARG A 164 12.10 -2.07 17.31
CA ARG A 164 11.58 -1.88 18.68
C ARG A 164 12.57 -2.29 19.76
N LYS A 165 13.20 -3.46 19.61
CA LYS A 165 14.22 -3.93 20.55
C LYS A 165 15.46 -3.04 20.59
N LYS A 166 15.88 -2.52 19.44
CA LYS A 166 17.10 -1.71 19.32
C LYS A 166 16.91 -0.26 19.80
N HIS A 167 15.70 0.28 19.68
CA HIS A 167 15.41 1.68 19.97
C HIS A 167 14.20 1.85 20.91
N PRO A 168 14.23 1.27 22.13
CA PRO A 168 13.08 1.29 23.04
C PRO A 168 12.61 2.71 23.37
N ASP A 169 13.53 3.66 23.56
CA ASP A 169 13.21 5.05 23.91
C ASP A 169 12.37 5.76 22.84
N LYS A 170 12.60 5.44 21.56
CA LYS A 170 11.83 6.00 20.45
C LYS A 170 10.37 5.55 20.51
N TYR A 171 10.14 4.27 20.84
CA TYR A 171 8.79 3.72 20.94
C TYR A 171 8.08 4.18 22.21
N ILE A 172 8.79 4.38 23.32
CA ILE A 172 8.23 5.03 24.52
C ILE A 172 7.74 6.45 24.19
N GLN A 173 8.49 7.22 23.38
CA GLN A 173 8.04 8.55 22.94
C GLN A 173 6.83 8.48 21.99
N ILE A 174 6.77 7.47 21.12
CA ILE A 174 5.63 7.23 20.25
C ILE A 174 4.38 6.91 21.09
N ASP A 175 4.50 6.02 22.07
CA ASP A 175 3.41 5.64 22.97
C ASP A 175 2.87 6.85 23.74
N ARG A 176 3.76 7.69 24.29
CA ARG A 176 3.38 8.96 24.95
C ARG A 176 2.65 9.91 24.01
N LYS A 177 3.09 10.04 22.74
CA LYS A 177 2.40 10.88 21.75
C LYS A 177 1.01 10.35 21.42
N ILE A 178 0.85 9.03 21.37
CA ILE A 178 -0.44 8.38 21.10
C ILE A 178 -1.39 8.52 22.28
N GLU A 179 -0.93 8.31 23.51
CA GLU A 179 -1.72 8.58 24.72
C GLU A 179 -2.21 10.02 24.74
N LEU A 180 -1.34 10.95 24.35
CA LEU A 180 -1.71 12.35 24.24
C LEU A 180 -2.83 12.59 23.22
N ILE A 181 -2.74 11.97 22.04
CA ILE A 181 -3.75 12.08 20.98
C ILE A 181 -5.08 11.43 21.39
N LEU A 182 -5.04 10.28 22.07
CA LEU A 182 -6.24 9.58 22.52
C LEU A 182 -6.93 10.31 23.67
N ALA A 183 -6.18 10.85 24.63
CA ALA A 183 -6.71 11.72 25.66
C ALA A 183 -7.40 12.94 25.03
N LEU A 184 -6.75 13.55 24.03
CA LEU A 184 -7.33 14.63 23.22
C LEU A 184 -8.62 14.22 22.51
N HIS A 185 -8.63 13.03 21.91
CA HIS A 185 -9.78 12.55 21.18
C HIS A 185 -10.95 12.26 22.12
N GLY A 186 -10.68 11.69 23.29
CA GLY A 186 -11.67 11.50 24.35
C GLY A 186 -12.27 12.83 24.81
N GLU A 187 -11.43 13.82 25.11
CA GLU A 187 -11.86 15.17 25.50
C GLU A 187 -12.73 15.82 24.41
N VAL A 188 -12.32 15.74 23.14
CA VAL A 188 -13.09 16.28 22.01
C VAL A 188 -14.41 15.53 21.80
N MET A 189 -14.45 14.21 21.99
CA MET A 189 -15.66 13.40 21.85
C MET A 189 -16.65 13.64 23.00
N GLU A 190 -16.14 13.87 24.20
CA GLU A 190 -16.92 14.25 25.37
C GLU A 190 -17.50 15.65 25.20
N ASP A 191 -16.70 16.60 24.75
CA ASP A 191 -17.16 17.93 24.34
C ASP A 191 -18.24 17.84 23.25
N LEU A 192 -18.04 17.00 22.22
CA LEU A 192 -19.02 16.77 21.15
C LEU A 192 -20.32 16.10 21.65
N ARG A 193 -20.24 15.27 22.69
CA ARG A 193 -21.40 14.63 23.32
C ARG A 193 -22.21 15.64 24.15
N LEU A 194 -21.54 16.50 24.93
CA LEU A 194 -22.15 17.62 25.66
C LEU A 194 -22.73 18.68 24.72
N ILE A 195 -22.14 18.82 23.54
CA ILE A 195 -22.61 19.67 22.44
C ILE A 195 -23.93 19.15 21.81
N ARG A 196 -24.25 17.86 21.90
CA ARG A 196 -25.48 17.29 21.31
C ARG A 196 -26.75 17.72 22.05
N THR A 197 -26.60 18.34 23.22
CA THR A 197 -27.69 18.80 24.10
C THR A 197 -27.96 20.31 24.07
N GLU A 198 -27.19 21.11 23.31
CA GLU A 198 -27.28 22.59 23.34
C GLU A 198 -27.25 23.26 21.95
N ASP A 199 -27.65 24.54 21.94
CA ASP A 199 -28.00 25.33 20.77
C ASP A 199 -26.81 25.69 19.84
N ARG A 200 -27.07 25.89 18.54
CA ARG A 200 -26.07 25.90 17.44
C ARG A 200 -24.97 26.98 17.57
N LYS A 201 -25.25 28.11 18.21
CA LYS A 201 -24.29 29.22 18.42
C LYS A 201 -23.28 28.90 19.52
N GLU A 202 -23.72 28.30 20.61
CA GLU A 202 -22.86 27.83 21.69
C GLU A 202 -21.91 26.73 21.18
N ARG A 203 -22.42 25.91 20.27
CA ARG A 203 -21.68 24.89 19.51
C ARG A 203 -20.39 25.39 18.87
N ILE A 204 -20.48 26.52 18.16
CA ILE A 204 -19.34 27.08 17.41
C ILE A 204 -18.34 27.74 18.36
N ALA A 205 -18.83 28.35 19.44
CA ALA A 205 -17.98 28.96 20.46
C ALA A 205 -17.16 27.91 21.22
N ARG A 206 -17.79 26.82 21.69
CA ARG A 206 -17.10 25.75 22.43
C ARG A 206 -16.08 25.01 21.57
N LEU A 207 -16.39 24.70 20.30
CA LEU A 207 -15.43 24.09 19.38
C LEU A 207 -14.21 25.00 19.11
N LYS A 208 -14.43 26.33 18.99
CA LYS A 208 -13.31 27.29 18.90
C LYS A 208 -12.48 27.29 20.17
N GLU A 209 -13.10 27.22 21.33
CA GLU A 209 -12.43 27.21 22.64
C GLU A 209 -11.61 25.93 22.84
N ALA A 210 -12.18 24.77 22.53
CA ALA A 210 -11.52 23.46 22.57
C ALA A 210 -10.33 23.43 21.61
N ALA A 211 -10.49 23.90 20.36
CA ALA A 211 -9.39 24.04 19.41
C ALA A 211 -8.29 24.98 19.93
N LYS A 212 -8.63 26.07 20.63
CA LYS A 212 -7.66 26.98 21.24
C LYS A 212 -6.89 26.33 22.39
N ARG A 213 -7.57 25.57 23.26
CA ARG A 213 -6.95 24.80 24.34
C ARG A 213 -6.01 23.74 23.78
N LEU A 214 -6.42 23.05 22.72
CA LEU A 214 -5.61 22.13 21.92
C LEU A 214 -4.27 22.76 21.53
N THR A 215 -4.34 23.92 20.88
CA THR A 215 -3.16 24.62 20.37
C THR A 215 -2.24 25.07 21.49
N LYS A 216 -2.81 25.47 22.64
CA LYS A 216 -2.05 25.90 23.82
C LYS A 216 -1.38 24.71 24.53
N PHE A 217 -2.06 23.59 24.64
CA PHE A 217 -1.53 22.37 25.25
C PHE A 217 -0.40 21.76 24.41
N LEU A 218 -0.60 21.68 23.10
CA LEU A 218 0.43 21.24 22.15
C LEU A 218 1.67 22.15 22.21
N ARG A 219 1.50 23.47 22.39
CA ARG A 219 2.62 24.40 22.60
C ARG A 219 3.37 24.18 23.91
N LYS A 220 2.68 23.83 25.00
CA LYS A 220 3.29 23.64 26.32
C LYS A 220 4.05 22.33 26.46
N LYS A 221 3.63 21.27 25.75
CA LYS A 221 4.26 19.94 25.78
C LYS A 221 5.24 19.66 24.63
N ALA A 222 5.48 20.64 23.76
CA ALA A 222 6.48 20.56 22.68
C ALA A 222 7.87 21.09 23.09
N ILE A 223 8.11 21.32 24.39
CA ILE A 223 9.41 21.63 25.00
C ILE A 223 9.88 20.39 25.75
#